data_AF-A0A5M9GGW3-F1
#
_entry.id   AF-A0A5M9GGW3-F1
#
_cell.length_a   1.000
_cell.length_b   1.000
_cell.length_c   1.000
_cell.angle_alpha   90.00
_cell.angle_beta   90.00
_cell.angle_gamma   90.00
#
_symmetry.space_group_name_H-M   'P 1'
#
loop_
_entity.id
_entity.type
_entity.pdbx_description
1 polymer ?
#
loop_
_entity_poly.entity_id
_entity_poly.type
_entity_poly.pdbx_seq_one_letter_code
_entity_poly.pdbx_strand_id
1 'polypeptide(L)'
;MDHAISSLNTFFEISMELLYKEWESGEYKKLSECPSYEETSTYRKAMAIMEKYYYGSNYKTTPLKKCIEGHMWVHKGIKVEW
;
A
#
# COMPACT_ATOMS: atom_id res chain seq x y z
N MET A 1 3.91 -19.92 2.76
CA MET A 1 4.21 -18.48 2.91
C MET A 1 3.37 -17.65 1.94
N ASP A 2 3.19 -18.10 0.71
CA ASP A 2 2.30 -17.47 -0.28
C ASP A 2 0.88 -17.19 0.25
N HIS A 3 0.25 -18.15 0.93
CA HIS A 3 -1.07 -17.93 1.54
C HIS A 3 -1.09 -16.77 2.55
N ALA A 4 -0.03 -16.62 3.36
CA ALA A 4 0.05 -15.55 4.36
C ALA A 4 0.32 -14.18 3.71
N ILE A 5 1.15 -14.14 2.66
CA ILE A 5 1.36 -12.92 1.84
C ILE A 5 0.03 -12.53 1.18
N SER A 6 -0.70 -13.49 0.63
CA SER A 6 -2.02 -13.28 0.03
C SER A 6 -3.03 -12.73 1.04
N SER A 7 -3.09 -13.30 2.26
CA SER A 7 -3.95 -12.77 3.33
C SER A 7 -3.59 -11.32 3.71
N LEU A 8 -2.30 -11.00 3.84
CA LEU A 8 -1.87 -9.62 4.09
C LEU A 8 -2.21 -8.68 2.95
N ASN A 9 -2.15 -9.14 1.70
CA ASN A 9 -2.50 -8.34 0.53
C ASN A 9 -3.97 -7.89 0.58
N THR A 10 -4.89 -8.74 1.05
CA THR A 10 -6.30 -8.36 1.22
C THR A 10 -6.45 -7.19 2.21
N PHE A 11 -5.76 -7.22 3.36
CA PHE A 11 -5.81 -6.11 4.33
C PHE A 11 -5.09 -4.87 3.81
N PHE A 12 -4.01 -5.04 3.06
CA PHE A 12 -3.32 -3.96 2.38
C PHE A 12 -4.23 -3.22 1.39
N GLU A 13 -4.99 -3.95 0.56
CA GLU A 13 -5.96 -3.38 -0.38
C GLU A 13 -7.08 -2.62 0.33
N ILE A 14 -7.61 -3.17 1.43
CA ILE A 14 -8.62 -2.48 2.25
C ILE A 14 -8.07 -1.18 2.83
N SER A 15 -6.85 -1.20 3.38
CA SER A 15 -6.19 -0.02 3.96
C SER A 15 -5.91 1.03 2.88
N MET A 16 -5.52 0.64 1.65
CA MET A 16 -5.38 1.55 0.52
C MET A 16 -6.70 2.22 0.11
N GLU A 17 -7.84 1.52 0.18
CA GLU A 17 -9.15 2.12 -0.08
C GLU A 17 -9.57 3.12 1.01
N LEU A 18 -9.19 2.89 2.28
CA LEU A 18 -9.40 3.86 3.35
C LEU A 18 -8.52 5.10 3.15
N LEU A 19 -7.24 4.89 2.83
CA LEU A 19 -6.29 5.95 2.51
C LEU A 19 -6.77 6.82 1.36
N TYR A 20 -7.33 6.19 0.34
CA TYR A 20 -7.96 6.91 -0.76
C TYR A 20 -9.11 7.80 -0.28
N LYS A 21 -10.05 7.27 0.51
CA LYS A 21 -11.21 8.04 0.99
C LYS A 21 -10.79 9.22 1.88
N GLU A 22 -9.78 9.02 2.71
CA GLU A 22 -9.20 10.08 3.53
C GLU A 22 -8.49 11.13 2.67
N TRP A 23 -7.80 10.71 1.61
CA TRP A 23 -7.16 11.64 0.68
C TRP A 23 -8.17 12.45 -0.14
N GLU A 24 -9.21 11.78 -0.65
CA GLU A 24 -10.28 12.38 -1.44
C GLU A 24 -11.10 13.41 -0.65
N SER A 25 -11.18 13.28 0.69
CA SER A 25 -11.86 14.28 1.52
C SER A 25 -11.23 15.67 1.45
N GLY A 26 -9.95 15.76 1.06
CA GLY A 26 -9.20 17.01 0.99
C GLY A 26 -8.85 17.61 2.35
N GLU A 27 -9.11 16.89 3.45
CA GLU A 27 -8.81 17.33 4.82
C GLU A 27 -7.29 17.35 5.11
N TYR A 28 -6.53 16.57 4.36
CA TYR A 28 -5.09 16.38 4.52
C TYR A 28 -4.33 17.00 3.34
N LYS A 29 -3.21 17.68 3.62
CA LYS A 29 -2.41 18.33 2.56
C LYS A 29 -1.51 17.35 1.84
N LYS A 30 -1.14 16.26 2.50
CA LYS A 30 -0.31 15.19 1.95
C LYS A 30 -0.90 13.84 2.28
N LEU A 31 -0.68 12.89 1.37
CA LEU A 31 -1.15 11.52 1.54
C LEU A 31 -0.53 10.83 2.77
N SER A 32 0.66 11.27 3.22
CA SER A 32 1.29 10.80 4.46
C SER A 32 0.67 11.34 5.75
N GLU A 33 -0.17 12.37 5.67
CA GLU A 33 -0.89 12.95 6.82
C GLU A 33 -2.22 12.22 7.05
N CYS A 34 -2.70 11.43 6.09
CA CYS A 34 -3.89 10.61 6.22
C CYS A 34 -3.71 9.54 7.31
N PRO A 35 -4.66 9.38 8.25
CA PRO A 35 -4.56 8.44 9.38
C PRO A 35 -4.21 7.00 8.98
N SER A 36 -4.76 6.51 7.88
CA SER A 36 -4.53 5.14 7.40
C SER A 36 -3.19 4.94 6.68
N TYR A 37 -2.40 6.00 6.46
CA TYR A 37 -1.12 5.91 5.75
C TYR A 37 -0.13 5.00 6.47
N GLU A 38 -0.03 5.12 7.79
CA GLU A 38 0.89 4.32 8.60
C GLU A 38 0.52 2.84 8.56
N GLU A 39 -0.78 2.53 8.64
CA GLU A 39 -1.30 1.17 8.52
C GLU A 39 -0.97 0.58 7.13
N THR A 40 -1.28 1.30 6.06
CA THR A 40 -1.00 0.90 4.67
C THR A 40 0.50 0.64 4.48
N SER A 41 1.35 1.53 5.02
CA SER A 41 2.80 1.39 4.99
C SER A 41 3.29 0.15 5.75
N THR A 42 2.65 -0.16 6.87
CA THR A 42 2.98 -1.31 7.73
C THR A 42 2.68 -2.63 7.04
N TYR A 43 1.51 -2.79 6.41
CA TYR A 43 1.21 -3.99 5.63
C TYR A 43 2.23 -4.20 4.50
N ARG A 44 2.58 -3.14 3.77
CA ARG A 44 3.55 -3.26 2.68
C ARG A 44 4.93 -3.66 3.19
N LYS A 45 5.39 -3.10 4.31
CA LYS A 45 6.66 -3.47 4.96
C LYS A 45 6.64 -4.94 5.39
N ALA A 46 5.55 -5.41 6.00
CA ALA A 46 5.40 -6.79 6.43
C ALA A 46 5.49 -7.76 5.24
N MET A 47 4.74 -7.49 4.17
CA MET A 47 4.79 -8.28 2.93
C MET A 47 6.20 -8.28 2.32
N ALA A 48 6.88 -7.13 2.28
CA ALA A 48 8.25 -7.06 1.75
C ALA A 48 9.26 -7.89 2.55
N ILE A 49 9.10 -7.97 3.88
CA ILE A 49 9.93 -8.84 4.73
C ILE A 49 9.65 -10.32 4.40
N MET A 50 8.38 -10.69 4.27
CA MET A 50 7.97 -12.07 3.95
C MET A 50 8.42 -12.49 2.54
N GLU A 51 8.27 -11.61 1.55
CA GLU A 51 8.75 -11.79 0.18
C GLU A 51 10.27 -12.04 0.16
N LYS A 52 11.05 -11.23 0.88
CA LYS A 52 12.51 -11.40 0.96
C LYS A 52 12.92 -12.68 1.69
N TYR A 53 12.21 -13.05 2.75
CA TYR A 53 12.48 -14.30 3.45
C TYR A 53 12.17 -15.51 2.56
N TYR A 54 11.06 -15.49 1.82
CA TYR A 54 10.59 -16.62 1.04
C TYR A 54 11.31 -16.77 -0.30
N TYR A 55 11.45 -15.68 -1.05
CA TYR A 55 12.03 -15.66 -2.40
C TYR A 55 13.52 -15.31 -2.42
N GLY A 56 14.10 -15.05 -1.24
CA GLY A 56 15.51 -14.71 -1.06
C GLY A 56 15.77 -13.21 -0.93
N SER A 57 16.89 -12.85 -0.29
CA SER A 57 17.23 -11.47 0.08
C SER A 57 17.34 -10.50 -1.09
N ASN A 58 17.61 -11.01 -2.30
CA ASN A 58 17.74 -10.24 -3.53
C ASN A 58 16.40 -10.01 -4.25
N TYR A 59 15.30 -10.53 -3.72
CA TYR A 59 13.97 -10.34 -4.30
C TYR A 59 13.59 -8.86 -4.29
N LYS A 60 13.19 -8.34 -5.47
CA LYS A 60 12.81 -6.94 -5.66
C LYS A 60 11.35 -6.74 -5.32
N THR A 61 11.10 -6.29 -4.10
CA THR A 61 9.79 -5.96 -3.57
C THR A 61 9.27 -4.65 -4.20
N THR A 62 8.00 -4.59 -4.61
CA THR A 62 7.40 -3.34 -5.11
C THR A 62 7.36 -2.28 -3.99
N PRO A 63 7.82 -1.03 -4.21
CA PRO A 63 7.74 0.04 -3.21
C PRO A 63 6.30 0.50 -2.98
N LEU A 64 5.98 0.93 -1.75
CA LEU A 64 4.66 1.44 -1.34
C LEU A 64 4.11 2.50 -2.31
N LYS A 65 4.95 3.47 -2.69
CA LYS A 65 4.59 4.52 -3.66
C LYS A 65 4.01 3.95 -4.95
N LYS A 66 4.65 2.94 -5.54
CA LYS A 66 4.18 2.31 -6.78
C LYS A 66 2.88 1.53 -6.57
N CYS A 67 2.70 0.91 -5.41
CA CYS A 67 1.45 0.24 -5.07
C CYS A 67 0.29 1.24 -5.00
N ILE A 68 0.48 2.36 -4.30
CA ILE A 68 -0.55 3.40 -4.15
C ILE A 68 -0.87 4.05 -5.50
N GLU A 69 0.14 4.44 -6.27
CA GLU A 69 -0.04 5.02 -7.61
C GLU A 69 -0.76 4.04 -8.55
N GLY A 70 -0.40 2.76 -8.52
CA GLY A 70 -1.07 1.73 -9.30
C GLY A 70 -2.52 1.54 -8.88
N HIS A 71 -2.79 1.41 -7.57
CA HIS A 71 -4.12 1.22 -7.02
C HIS A 71 -5.05 2.38 -7.37
N MET A 72 -4.60 3.61 -7.14
CA MET A 72 -5.38 4.82 -7.40
C MET A 72 -5.59 5.07 -8.90
N TRP A 73 -4.61 4.76 -9.75
CA TRP A 73 -4.78 4.87 -11.20
C TRP A 73 -5.76 3.82 -11.74
N VAL A 74 -5.56 2.54 -11.39
CA VAL A 74 -6.36 1.42 -11.93
C VAL A 74 -7.81 1.47 -11.43
N HIS A 75 -8.02 1.79 -10.15
CA HIS A 75 -9.36 1.71 -9.56
C HIS A 75 -10.13 3.03 -9.60
N LYS A 76 -9.44 4.18 -9.65
CA LYS A 76 -10.08 5.50 -9.51
C LYS A 76 -9.74 6.48 -10.64
N GLY A 77 -8.77 6.18 -11.50
CA GLY A 77 -8.37 7.06 -12.60
C GLY A 77 -7.67 8.36 -12.16
N ILE A 78 -7.08 8.38 -10.96
CA ILE A 78 -6.50 9.58 -10.35
C ILE A 78 -4.97 9.51 -10.33
N LYS A 79 -4.33 10.63 -10.66
CA LYS A 79 -2.88 10.81 -10.48
C LYS A 79 -2.60 11.31 -9.07
N VAL A 80 -1.75 10.59 -8.34
CA VAL A 80 -1.39 10.93 -6.96
C VAL A 80 -0.28 11.99 -6.95
N GLU A 81 -0.50 13.05 -6.17
CA GLU A 81 0.52 14.07 -5.87
C GLU A 81 1.02 13.86 -4.43
N TRP A 82 2.34 13.99 -4.22
CA TRP A 82 3.04 13.60 -2.98
C TRP A 82 3.54 14.81 -2.20
#